data_AF-A0A1Y2B4H0-F1
#
_entry.id   AF-A0A1Y2B4H0-F1
#
_cell.length_a   1.000
_cell.length_b   1.000
_cell.length_c   1.000
_cell.angle_alpha   90.00
_cell.angle_beta   90.00
_cell.angle_gamma   90.00
#
_symmetry.space_group_name_H-M   'P 1'
#
loop_
_entity.id
_entity.type
_entity.pdbx_description
1 polymer ?
#
loop_
_entity_poly.entity_id
_entity_poly.type
_entity_poly.pdbx_seq_one_letter_code
_entity_poly.pdbx_strand_id
1 'polypeptide(L)'
;MEIPITQLQTVIDAVHEKGHYTPLIIDPTGRADVYFQYATNCKIVDFKKFLVQCEIQKITNPQAVLEEIRTSLVSGLKHGKCMVMVMMDSAFDFPKWFDSAWFPKEVLEKGGIPFREKHVYEKCLRNEDFDDLGMFWANEDFPFRVVLTTNFDVDEYQEFLEDAIQLEKYMPIAIKKELI
;
A
#
# COMPACT_ATOMS: atom_id res chain seq x y z
N MET A 1 -0.18 -16.56 -8.33
CA MET A 1 -1.39 -17.44 -8.38
C MET A 1 -2.52 -16.71 -9.11
N GLU A 2 -3.45 -17.39 -9.77
CA GLU A 2 -4.54 -16.72 -10.51
C GLU A 2 -5.92 -17.05 -9.91
N ILE A 3 -6.72 -16.02 -9.60
CA ILE A 3 -8.00 -16.16 -8.86
C ILE A 3 -9.12 -15.30 -9.49
N PRO A 4 -10.40 -15.67 -9.34
CA PRO A 4 -11.50 -14.76 -9.62
C PRO A 4 -11.53 -13.61 -8.60
N ILE A 5 -12.00 -12.42 -9.00
CA ILE A 5 -12.03 -11.24 -8.14
C ILE A 5 -12.89 -11.42 -6.88
N THR A 6 -13.90 -12.31 -6.95
CA THR A 6 -14.75 -12.66 -5.80
C THR A 6 -14.00 -13.36 -4.66
N GLN A 7 -12.81 -13.90 -4.93
CA GLN A 7 -11.93 -14.52 -3.94
C GLN A 7 -10.83 -13.58 -3.43
N LEU A 8 -10.75 -12.35 -3.94
CA LEU A 8 -9.65 -11.42 -3.67
C LEU A 8 -9.44 -11.18 -2.18
N GLN A 9 -10.48 -10.82 -1.45
CA GLN A 9 -10.39 -10.53 -0.01
C GLN A 9 -9.92 -11.75 0.78
N THR A 10 -10.52 -12.93 0.53
CA THR A 10 -10.16 -14.17 1.22
C THR A 10 -8.68 -14.52 1.03
N VAL A 11 -8.14 -14.30 -0.17
CA VAL A 11 -6.72 -14.59 -0.45
C VAL A 11 -5.81 -13.55 0.20
N ILE A 12 -6.17 -12.27 0.19
CA ILE A 12 -5.42 -11.22 0.90
C ILE A 12 -5.36 -11.52 2.40
N ASP A 13 -6.49 -11.88 3.00
CA ASP A 13 -6.56 -12.23 4.41
C ASP A 13 -5.63 -13.40 4.73
N ALA A 14 -5.65 -14.47 3.91
CA ALA A 14 -4.77 -15.60 4.08
C ALA A 14 -3.27 -15.26 3.92
N VAL A 15 -2.91 -14.29 3.08
CA VAL A 15 -1.52 -13.82 2.96
C VAL A 15 -1.10 -13.02 4.19
N HIS A 16 -1.95 -12.12 4.67
CA HIS A 16 -1.68 -11.32 5.87
C HIS A 16 -1.62 -12.16 7.15
N GLU A 17 -2.48 -13.17 7.28
CA GLU A 17 -2.47 -14.11 8.41
C GLU A 17 -1.17 -14.90 8.52
N LYS A 18 -0.56 -15.27 7.38
CA LYS A 18 0.76 -15.91 7.36
C LYS A 18 1.89 -14.94 7.72
N GLY A 19 1.72 -13.63 7.46
CA GLY A 19 2.65 -12.58 7.85
C GLY A 19 4.05 -12.66 7.22
N HIS A 20 4.21 -13.41 6.13
CA HIS A 20 5.50 -13.58 5.46
C HIS A 20 5.71 -12.65 4.26
N TYR A 21 4.61 -12.30 3.57
CA TYR A 21 4.66 -11.58 2.31
C TYR A 21 3.69 -10.40 2.31
N THR A 22 3.98 -9.41 1.48
CA THR A 22 3.03 -8.35 1.12
C THR A 22 2.22 -8.79 -0.11
N PRO A 23 0.87 -8.75 -0.09
CA PRO A 23 0.08 -9.05 -1.28
C PRO A 23 0.40 -8.07 -2.43
N LEU A 24 0.68 -8.60 -3.61
CA LEU A 24 0.81 -7.84 -4.87
C LEU A 24 -0.30 -8.31 -5.82
N ILE A 25 -1.30 -7.47 -6.03
CA ILE A 25 -2.42 -7.77 -6.91
C ILE A 25 -2.07 -7.33 -8.32
N ILE A 26 -2.12 -8.27 -9.26
CA ILE A 26 -1.84 -8.05 -10.68
C ILE A 26 -3.18 -8.12 -11.41
N ASP A 27 -3.67 -6.96 -11.85
CA ASP A 27 -4.93 -6.87 -12.57
C ASP A 27 -4.87 -5.84 -13.69
N PRO A 28 -4.53 -6.26 -14.93
CA PRO A 28 -4.51 -5.40 -16.10
C PRO A 28 -5.84 -4.72 -16.41
N THR A 29 -6.95 -5.26 -15.88
CA THR A 29 -8.29 -4.71 -16.12
C THR A 29 -8.65 -3.56 -15.18
N GLY A 30 -7.85 -3.33 -14.11
CA GLY A 30 -8.11 -2.31 -13.09
C GLY A 30 -9.33 -2.60 -12.21
N ARG A 31 -9.95 -3.79 -12.30
CA ARG A 31 -11.11 -4.16 -11.48
C ARG A 31 -10.76 -4.28 -10.00
N ALA A 32 -9.54 -4.68 -9.66
CA ALA A 32 -9.04 -4.70 -8.29
C ALA A 32 -9.04 -3.29 -7.67
N ASP A 33 -8.58 -2.28 -8.41
CA ASP A 33 -8.60 -0.89 -7.93
C ASP A 33 -10.03 -0.41 -7.69
N VAL A 34 -10.95 -0.71 -8.62
CA VAL A 34 -12.38 -0.43 -8.48
C VAL A 34 -12.97 -1.15 -7.27
N TYR A 35 -12.63 -2.42 -7.05
CA TYR A 35 -13.05 -3.20 -5.88
C TYR A 35 -12.66 -2.49 -4.58
N PHE A 36 -11.40 -2.04 -4.46
CA PHE A 36 -10.95 -1.33 -3.27
C PHE A 36 -11.57 0.06 -3.11
N GLN A 37 -11.92 0.74 -4.21
CA GLN A 37 -12.60 2.05 -4.14
C GLN A 37 -13.96 1.95 -3.46
N TYR A 38 -14.67 0.84 -3.66
CA TYR A 38 -15.95 0.58 -3.02
C TYR A 38 -15.82 -0.12 -1.65
N ALA A 39 -14.62 -0.60 -1.28
CA ALA A 39 -14.39 -1.22 0.02
C ALA A 39 -14.34 -0.16 1.14
N THR A 40 -15.16 -0.32 2.17
CA THR A 40 -15.30 0.65 3.27
C THR A 40 -14.09 0.70 4.22
N ASN A 41 -13.31 -0.37 4.28
CA ASN A 41 -12.21 -0.56 5.24
C ASN A 41 -10.81 -0.36 4.63
N CYS A 42 -10.73 0.37 3.52
CA CYS A 42 -9.47 0.65 2.84
C CYS A 42 -9.14 2.15 2.78
N LYS A 43 -7.84 2.45 2.64
CA LYS A 43 -7.28 3.76 2.30
C LYS A 43 -6.48 3.57 1.02
N ILE A 44 -6.96 4.14 -0.07
CA ILE A 44 -6.27 4.08 -1.36
C ILE A 44 -5.27 5.21 -1.43
N VAL A 45 -4.05 4.88 -1.81
CA VAL A 45 -2.99 5.84 -2.11
C VAL A 45 -2.51 5.58 -3.53
N ASP A 46 -2.77 6.54 -4.40
CA ASP A 46 -2.44 6.48 -5.83
C ASP A 46 -1.00 6.99 -6.05
N PHE A 47 -0.08 6.06 -6.21
CA PHE A 47 1.34 6.37 -6.41
C PHE A 47 1.63 6.84 -7.84
N LYS A 48 0.81 6.45 -8.84
CA LYS A 48 0.93 6.98 -10.20
C LYS A 48 0.60 8.48 -10.22
N LYS A 49 -0.46 8.88 -9.51
CA LYS A 49 -0.81 10.30 -9.32
C LYS A 49 0.37 11.08 -8.77
N PHE A 50 1.04 10.58 -7.73
CA PHE A 50 2.20 11.25 -7.14
C PHE A 50 3.37 11.38 -8.10
N LEU A 51 3.69 10.30 -8.84
CA LEU A 51 4.73 10.34 -9.86
C LEU A 51 4.42 11.40 -10.94
N VAL A 52 3.18 11.44 -11.43
CA VAL A 52 2.75 12.44 -12.41
C VAL A 52 2.81 13.85 -11.85
N GLN A 53 2.31 14.09 -10.64
CA GLN A 53 2.20 15.44 -10.08
C GLN A 53 3.56 16.02 -9.64
N CYS A 54 4.46 15.18 -9.12
CA CYS A 54 5.77 15.61 -8.63
C CYS A 54 6.84 15.62 -9.71
N GLU A 55 6.98 14.55 -10.49
CA GLU A 55 8.13 14.38 -11.41
C GLU A 55 7.83 14.95 -12.80
N ILE A 56 6.60 14.75 -13.29
CA ILE A 56 6.21 15.12 -14.67
C ILE A 56 5.66 16.55 -14.71
N GLN A 57 4.60 16.82 -13.95
CA GLN A 57 3.87 18.10 -13.99
C GLN A 57 4.49 19.15 -13.07
N LYS A 58 5.21 18.73 -12.01
CA LYS A 58 5.83 19.61 -11.00
C LYS A 58 4.84 20.59 -10.35
N ILE A 59 3.58 20.16 -10.21
CA ILE A 59 2.51 20.95 -9.57
C ILE A 59 2.40 20.67 -8.07
N THR A 60 3.05 19.60 -7.60
CA THR A 60 3.18 19.24 -6.20
C THR A 60 4.65 18.99 -5.89
N ASN A 61 5.11 19.37 -4.70
CA ASN A 61 6.49 19.09 -4.28
C ASN A 61 6.57 17.74 -3.54
N PRO A 62 7.74 17.08 -3.54
CA PRO A 62 7.91 15.78 -2.88
C PRO A 62 7.53 15.77 -1.39
N GLN A 63 7.76 16.86 -0.67
CA GLN A 63 7.43 16.96 0.76
C GLN A 63 5.92 16.86 1.02
N ALA A 64 5.10 17.49 0.17
CA ALA A 64 3.65 17.44 0.28
C ALA A 64 3.11 16.03 0.02
N VAL A 65 3.70 15.31 -0.95
CA VAL A 65 3.36 13.89 -1.20
C VAL A 65 3.74 13.01 -0.02
N LEU A 66 4.94 13.20 0.54
CA LEU A 66 5.38 12.48 1.73
C LEU A 66 4.43 12.72 2.93
N GLU A 67 3.91 13.93 3.08
CA GLU A 67 2.91 14.25 4.11
C GLU A 67 1.55 13.57 3.87
N GLU A 68 1.10 13.49 2.61
CA GLU A 68 -0.13 12.77 2.24
C GLU A 68 0.01 11.27 2.53
N ILE A 69 1.17 10.68 2.20
CA ILE A 69 1.50 9.29 2.52
C ILE A 69 1.54 9.07 4.03
N ARG A 70 2.29 9.90 4.77
CA ARG A 70 2.41 9.83 6.23
C ARG A 70 1.04 9.90 6.91
N THR A 71 0.22 10.87 6.53
CA THR A 71 -1.14 11.04 7.07
C THR A 71 -1.99 9.80 6.82
N SER A 72 -1.88 9.21 5.62
CA SER A 72 -2.61 7.98 5.27
C SER A 72 -2.14 6.77 6.10
N LEU A 73 -0.83 6.65 6.33
CA LEU A 73 -0.24 5.62 7.19
C LEU A 73 -0.70 5.73 8.63
N VAL A 74 -0.57 6.91 9.22
CA VAL A 74 -0.95 7.18 10.62
C VAL A 74 -2.45 7.00 10.82
N SER A 75 -3.27 7.50 9.89
CA SER A 75 -4.72 7.28 9.90
C SER A 75 -5.07 5.79 9.76
N GLY A 76 -4.37 5.06 8.88
CA GLY A 76 -4.53 3.63 8.71
C GLY A 76 -4.21 2.86 10.00
N LEU A 77 -3.14 3.23 10.68
CA LEU A 77 -2.74 2.64 11.95
C LEU A 77 -3.73 2.93 13.08
N LYS A 78 -4.17 4.18 13.21
CA LYS A 78 -5.12 4.62 14.25
C LYS A 78 -6.50 3.97 14.10
N HIS A 79 -6.94 3.73 12.86
CA HIS A 79 -8.29 3.23 12.59
C HIS A 79 -8.35 1.78 12.13
N GLY A 80 -7.20 1.12 11.97
CA GLY A 80 -7.16 -0.27 11.57
C GLY A 80 -7.56 -0.53 10.12
N LYS A 81 -7.18 0.40 9.22
CA LYS A 81 -7.54 0.31 7.79
C LYS A 81 -6.45 -0.39 7.00
N CYS A 82 -6.85 -1.08 5.94
CA CYS A 82 -5.93 -1.57 4.92
C CYS A 82 -5.49 -0.38 4.03
N MET A 83 -4.21 -0.16 3.87
CA MET A 83 -3.67 0.75 2.87
C MET A 83 -3.45 -0.01 1.56
N VAL A 84 -4.09 0.48 0.50
CA VAL A 84 -3.96 -0.06 -0.85
C VAL A 84 -3.12 0.91 -1.66
N MET A 85 -1.92 0.48 -2.03
CA MET A 85 -0.96 1.26 -2.79
C MET A 85 -1.15 0.95 -4.27
N VAL A 86 -1.75 1.88 -5.00
CA VAL A 86 -2.10 1.69 -6.40
C VAL A 86 -0.99 2.26 -7.28
N MET A 87 -0.34 1.38 -8.05
CA MET A 87 0.71 1.77 -9.01
C MET A 87 0.22 1.86 -10.44
N MET A 88 -0.96 1.29 -10.73
CA MET A 88 -1.49 1.14 -12.09
C MET A 88 -0.45 0.51 -13.03
N ASP A 89 -0.30 1.05 -14.23
CA ASP A 89 0.67 0.74 -15.30
C ASP A 89 2.01 1.49 -15.15
N SER A 90 2.43 1.79 -13.91
CA SER A 90 3.70 2.47 -13.66
C SER A 90 4.50 1.77 -12.56
N ALA A 91 5.82 1.84 -12.68
CA ALA A 91 6.75 1.39 -11.65
C ALA A 91 7.11 2.58 -10.76
N PHE A 92 6.59 2.61 -9.53
CA PHE A 92 6.93 3.66 -8.58
C PHE A 92 8.25 3.33 -7.86
N ASP A 93 9.25 4.21 -7.97
CA ASP A 93 10.55 4.05 -7.31
C ASP A 93 10.43 4.27 -5.79
N PHE A 94 9.89 3.29 -5.06
CA PHE A 94 9.75 3.39 -3.60
C PHE A 94 11.06 3.71 -2.86
N PRO A 95 12.22 3.12 -3.22
CA PRO A 95 13.50 3.43 -2.58
C PRO A 95 13.83 4.92 -2.52
N LYS A 96 13.52 5.68 -3.58
CA LYS A 96 13.74 7.13 -3.62
C LYS A 96 12.87 7.92 -2.62
N TRP A 97 11.72 7.36 -2.23
CA TRP A 97 10.75 8.05 -1.38
C TRP A 97 10.76 7.58 0.08
N PHE A 98 11.52 6.55 0.42
CA PHE A 98 11.58 6.08 1.79
C PHE A 98 12.22 7.12 2.72
N ASP A 99 11.50 7.44 3.79
CA ASP A 99 12.00 8.26 4.88
C ASP A 99 11.36 7.76 6.18
N SER A 100 12.18 7.51 7.20
CA SER A 100 11.71 6.97 8.48
C SER A 100 10.67 7.83 9.20
N ALA A 101 10.59 9.13 8.91
CA ALA A 101 9.65 10.07 9.52
C ALA A 101 8.39 10.32 8.68
N TRP A 102 8.33 9.83 7.45
CA TRP A 102 7.22 10.11 6.52
C TRP A 102 6.70 8.85 5.84
N PHE A 103 7.59 8.06 5.26
CA PHE A 103 7.26 6.81 4.57
C PHE A 103 8.33 5.73 4.86
N PRO A 104 8.24 5.03 6.00
CA PRO A 104 9.20 4.00 6.36
C PRO A 104 9.12 2.81 5.40
N LYS A 105 10.27 2.21 5.06
CA LYS A 105 10.33 1.01 4.21
C LYS A 105 9.58 -0.18 4.80
N GLU A 106 9.50 -0.24 6.13
CA GLU A 106 8.83 -1.26 6.93
C GLU A 106 7.33 -1.40 6.58
N VAL A 107 6.74 -0.36 6.00
CA VAL A 107 5.35 -0.37 5.50
C VAL A 107 5.19 -1.41 4.38
N LEU A 108 6.19 -1.57 3.51
CA LEU A 108 6.12 -2.50 2.39
C LEU A 108 6.50 -3.94 2.75
N GLU A 109 6.95 -4.17 3.98
CA GLU A 109 7.44 -5.48 4.41
C GLU A 109 6.33 -6.28 5.10
N LYS A 110 6.15 -7.54 4.69
CA LYS A 110 5.24 -8.49 5.34
C LYS A 110 3.82 -7.93 5.55
N GLY A 111 3.29 -7.21 4.55
CA GLY A 111 1.97 -6.58 4.62
C GLY A 111 1.86 -5.44 5.64
N GLY A 112 2.97 -4.78 5.96
CA GLY A 112 3.04 -3.65 6.90
C GLY A 112 3.14 -4.07 8.37
N ILE A 113 3.40 -5.34 8.67
CA ILE A 113 3.56 -5.83 10.05
C ILE A 113 4.68 -5.07 10.81
N PRO A 114 5.91 -4.92 10.26
CA PRO A 114 6.99 -4.25 11.00
C PRO A 114 6.69 -2.77 11.27
N PHE A 115 5.91 -2.10 10.41
CA PHE A 115 5.48 -0.72 10.65
C PHE A 115 4.60 -0.56 11.89
N ARG A 116 3.87 -1.62 12.32
CA ARG A 116 3.04 -1.58 13.53
C ARG A 116 3.85 -1.52 14.82
N GLU A 117 5.16 -1.75 14.75
CA GLU A 117 6.01 -1.67 15.93
C GLU A 117 6.16 -0.21 16.37
N LYS A 118 5.93 0.06 17.67
CA LYS A 118 5.90 1.43 18.21
C LYS A 118 7.11 2.28 17.83
N HIS A 119 8.30 1.71 17.96
CA HIS A 119 9.56 2.41 17.65
C HIS A 119 9.74 2.74 16.15
N VAL A 120 8.91 2.16 15.28
CA VAL A 120 8.87 2.44 13.84
C VAL A 120 7.85 3.55 13.57
N TYR A 121 6.57 3.34 13.89
CA TYR A 121 5.54 4.33 13.55
C TYR A 121 5.63 5.64 14.36
N GLU A 122 6.23 5.63 15.56
CA GLU A 122 6.33 6.84 16.38
C GLU A 122 7.13 7.96 15.69
N LYS A 123 8.03 7.59 14.78
CA LYS A 123 8.80 8.54 13.95
C LYS A 123 7.91 9.29 12.96
N CYS A 124 6.78 8.71 12.57
CA CYS A 124 5.79 9.30 11.67
C CYS A 124 4.78 10.20 12.39
N LEU A 125 4.73 10.16 13.72
CA LEU A 125 3.76 10.94 14.48
C LEU A 125 4.15 12.42 14.51
N ARG A 126 3.12 13.27 14.56
CA ARG A 126 3.16 14.72 14.75
C ARG A 126 2.21 15.08 15.88
N ASN A 127 2.32 16.30 16.41
CA ASN A 127 1.53 16.75 17.56
C ASN A 127 0.01 16.65 17.30
N GLU A 128 -0.41 16.85 16.06
CA GLU A 128 -1.79 16.77 15.58
C GLU A 128 -2.35 15.34 15.50
N ASP A 129 -1.51 14.29 15.56
CA ASP A 129 -1.97 12.90 15.47
C ASP A 129 -2.49 12.36 16.83
N PHE A 130 -2.08 13.02 17.91
CA PHE A 130 -2.47 12.68 19.28
C PHE A 130 -3.88 13.18 19.60
N ASP A 131 -4.59 12.49 20.50
CA ASP A 131 -5.87 12.96 21.03
C ASP A 131 -5.69 14.13 22.02
N ASP A 132 -6.81 14.65 22.54
CA ASP A 132 -6.81 15.76 23.52
C ASP A 132 -6.06 15.43 24.83
N LEU A 133 -5.75 14.15 25.09
CA LEU A 133 -4.98 13.67 26.23
C LEU A 133 -3.50 13.46 25.88
N GLY A 134 -3.08 13.78 24.66
CA GLY A 134 -1.71 13.59 24.18
C GLY A 134 -1.37 12.13 23.90
N MET A 135 -2.36 11.27 23.68
CA MET A 135 -2.17 9.84 23.44
C MET A 135 -2.41 9.47 21.98
N PHE A 136 -1.63 8.50 21.50
CA PHE A 136 -1.81 7.86 20.20
C PHE A 136 -2.10 6.37 20.41
N TRP A 137 -3.24 5.92 19.89
CA TRP A 137 -3.68 4.53 19.99
C TRP A 137 -3.70 3.90 18.61
N ALA A 138 -2.80 2.94 18.39
CA ALA A 138 -2.88 2.06 17.24
C ALA A 138 -4.05 1.07 17.45
N ASN A 139 -4.77 0.75 16.37
CA ASN A 139 -5.87 -0.22 16.44
C ASN A 139 -5.29 -1.64 16.40
N GLU A 140 -5.33 -2.33 17.54
CA GLU A 140 -4.85 -3.72 17.67
C GLU A 140 -5.93 -4.75 17.31
N ASP A 141 -7.21 -4.40 17.45
CA ASP A 141 -8.35 -5.31 17.14
C ASP A 141 -8.49 -5.53 15.63
N PHE A 142 -8.23 -4.47 14.85
CA PHE A 142 -8.20 -4.49 13.39
C PHE A 142 -6.84 -3.97 12.93
N PRO A 143 -5.81 -4.80 12.82
CA PRO A 143 -4.46 -4.29 12.61
C PRO A 143 -4.28 -3.74 11.20
N PHE A 144 -3.51 -2.64 11.10
CA PHE A 144 -3.14 -1.99 9.84
C PHE A 144 -2.51 -2.95 8.84
N ARG A 145 -2.98 -2.97 7.59
CA ARG A 145 -2.51 -3.89 6.55
C ARG A 145 -2.08 -3.12 5.30
N VAL A 146 -1.19 -3.71 4.51
CA VAL A 146 -0.74 -3.13 3.24
C VAL A 146 -0.95 -4.12 2.10
N VAL A 147 -1.45 -3.62 0.98
CA VAL A 147 -1.63 -4.32 -0.30
C VAL A 147 -1.10 -3.42 -1.41
N LEU A 148 -0.40 -3.99 -2.39
CA LEU A 148 0.00 -3.28 -3.61
C LEU A 148 -0.85 -3.76 -4.78
N THR A 149 -1.17 -2.86 -5.71
CA THR A 149 -1.84 -3.20 -6.96
C THR A 149 -1.06 -2.67 -8.16
N THR A 150 -1.11 -3.42 -9.26
CA THR A 150 -0.55 -3.02 -10.56
C THR A 150 -1.46 -3.48 -11.70
N ASN A 151 -1.44 -2.72 -12.79
CA ASN A 151 -2.13 -3.02 -14.03
C ASN A 151 -1.18 -3.54 -15.12
N PHE A 152 0.07 -3.86 -14.78
CA PHE A 152 0.94 -4.61 -15.68
C PHE A 152 0.38 -6.01 -15.92
N ASP A 153 0.64 -6.56 -17.11
CA ASP A 153 0.29 -7.94 -17.43
C ASP A 153 1.10 -8.94 -16.59
N VAL A 154 0.53 -10.12 -16.38
CA VAL A 154 1.12 -11.20 -15.56
C VAL A 154 2.47 -11.66 -16.11
N ASP A 155 2.68 -11.51 -17.42
CA ASP A 155 3.92 -11.90 -18.09
C ASP A 155 5.00 -10.80 -18.04
N GLU A 156 4.64 -9.57 -17.68
CA GLU A 156 5.52 -8.39 -17.76
C GLU A 156 5.76 -7.72 -16.40
N TYR A 157 4.92 -7.95 -15.40
CA TYR A 157 5.02 -7.24 -14.10
C TYR A 157 6.39 -7.40 -13.43
N GLN A 158 7.08 -8.53 -13.64
CA GLN A 158 8.39 -8.76 -13.04
C GLN A 158 9.43 -7.82 -13.62
N GLU A 159 9.51 -7.73 -14.95
CA GLU A 159 10.43 -6.83 -15.66
C GLU A 159 10.19 -5.37 -15.26
N PHE A 160 8.93 -4.96 -15.15
CA PHE A 160 8.62 -3.58 -14.81
C PHE A 160 8.80 -3.24 -13.33
N LEU A 161 8.63 -4.20 -12.41
CA LEU A 161 8.63 -3.94 -10.97
C LEU A 161 9.92 -4.35 -10.24
N GLU A 162 10.83 -5.11 -10.86
CA GLU A 162 12.05 -5.57 -10.19
C GLU A 162 12.97 -4.44 -9.70
N ASP A 163 12.99 -3.30 -10.41
CA ASP A 163 13.74 -2.11 -10.00
C ASP A 163 13.00 -1.27 -8.95
N ALA A 164 11.68 -1.41 -8.85
CA ALA A 164 10.82 -0.63 -7.95
C ALA A 164 10.66 -1.29 -6.57
N ILE A 165 10.58 -2.62 -6.52
CA ILE A 165 10.33 -3.40 -5.30
C ILE A 165 11.13 -4.70 -5.29
N GLN A 166 11.46 -5.19 -4.09
CA GLN A 166 12.08 -6.50 -3.88
C GLN A 166 11.02 -7.61 -4.02
N LEU A 167 10.77 -8.08 -5.26
CA LEU A 167 9.68 -8.99 -5.61
C LEU A 167 9.59 -10.24 -4.72
N GLU A 168 10.69 -10.74 -4.18
CA GLU A 168 10.75 -11.88 -3.25
C GLU A 168 10.04 -11.63 -1.91
N LYS A 169 9.77 -10.36 -1.56
CA LYS A 169 8.98 -9.98 -0.38
C LYS A 169 7.47 -9.95 -0.63
N TYR A 170 7.04 -10.22 -1.86
CA TYR A 170 5.65 -10.11 -2.28
C TYR A 170 5.05 -11.46 -2.67
N MET A 171 3.73 -11.60 -2.47
CA MET A 171 2.95 -12.73 -2.96
C MET A 171 2.11 -12.25 -4.17
N PRO A 172 2.49 -12.61 -5.41
CA PRO A 172 1.77 -12.19 -6.61
C PRO A 172 0.42 -12.93 -6.75
N ILE A 173 -0.66 -12.16 -6.84
CA ILE A 173 -2.04 -12.61 -6.99
C ILE A 173 -2.61 -11.98 -8.26
N ALA A 174 -2.71 -12.76 -9.33
CA ALA A 174 -3.29 -12.36 -10.59
C ALA A 174 -4.81 -12.52 -10.58
N ILE A 175 -5.52 -11.53 -11.13
CA ILE A 175 -6.97 -11.58 -11.28
C ILE A 175 -7.34 -12.16 -12.64
N LYS A 176 -8.15 -13.23 -12.64
CA LYS A 176 -8.64 -13.87 -13.86
C LYS A 176 -9.37 -12.87 -14.75
N LYS A 177 -8.94 -12.74 -16.00
CA LYS A 177 -9.68 -12.02 -17.04
C LYS A 177 -10.95 -12.84 -17.33
N GLU A 178 -12.12 -12.39 -16.85
CA GLU A 178 -13.37 -13.03 -17.21
C GLU A 178 -13.71 -12.62 -18.65
N LEU A 179 -13.76 -13.58 -19.56
CA LEU A 179 -14.31 -13.38 -20.90
C LEU A 179 -15.80 -13.13 -20.73
N ILE A 180 -16.25 -11.89 -20.97
CA ILE A 180 -17.67 -11.56 -21.15
C ILE A 180 -18.13 -12.12 -22.50
#